data_AF-A0A3S4JYE9-F1
#
_entry.id   AF-A0A3S4JYE9-F1
#
_cell.length_a   1.000
_cell.length_b   1.000
_cell.length_c   1.000
_cell.angle_alpha   90.00
_cell.angle_beta   90.00
_cell.angle_gamma   90.00
#
_symmetry.space_group_name_H-M   'P 1'
#
loop_
_entity.id
_entity.type
_entity.pdbx_description
1 polymer ?
#
loop_
_entity_poly.entity_id
_entity_poly.type
_entity_poly.pdbx_seq_one_letter_code
_entity_poly.pdbx_strand_id
1 'polypeptide(L)'
;MQTLFFRCPLANGLHARPASALEQQATRFASAVTLVNQTKSRRADAKSVLALVGADVGSGDECQLLIEGPDEQIASKALKDFIEHEFERSDAPLTFSVESEQPLPVFLSRSSSPVWQGKGVSHGTALAKAVYFEQVDLHAMAQRQREEPFIIQQKRLTEALQAARQRLREEIDRCEGEAAQILDAQSQLLEDETIEECLLAGREAGNGLAALATAVDELREPFRQSSSEYLRQRELDVFDLGLRIAAELTADPQLGLPVLEEDALVICEGVLTPGQLLTLAGPHLRGIVMSAGGETSHTAILARALKIPLLSLAATQPLFAARAERYLLGAGQGFVLAEPDEIAQRWLALETQKFADPTLTSDDGMFSESLVFLDERLQDKHEVIKRLTDNLEAHRRAVSATLAEQAIWQREAVFTTALGFSIAIPHCKSSAITRSSISVLRLAEPLGWGGDETVKLVIMLALSEQEQAQHMRIFSVLARRLMHESFREQLMAADTPEAVVTLLREAVILLS
;
A
#
# COMPACT_ATOMS: atom_id res chain seq x y z
N MET A 1 -19.62 44.44 3.30
CA MET A 1 -18.50 43.51 3.08
C MET A 1 -17.80 43.26 4.40
N GLN A 2 -17.71 42.00 4.83
CA GLN A 2 -16.97 41.57 6.01
C GLN A 2 -15.67 40.86 5.60
N THR A 3 -14.68 40.91 6.48
CA THR A 3 -13.37 40.28 6.26
C THR A 3 -12.93 39.52 7.49
N LEU A 4 -12.52 38.26 7.31
CA LEU A 4 -11.89 37.44 8.35
C LEU A 4 -10.47 37.10 7.95
N PHE A 5 -9.55 37.16 8.91
CA PHE A 5 -8.15 36.74 8.72
C PHE A 5 -7.86 35.56 9.62
N PHE A 6 -7.15 34.58 9.09
CA PHE A 6 -6.68 33.44 9.86
C PHE A 6 -5.38 32.90 9.26
N ARG A 7 -4.60 32.22 10.10
CA ARG A 7 -3.45 31.46 9.65
C ARG A 7 -3.87 29.99 9.55
N CYS A 8 -3.63 29.34 8.41
CA CYS A 8 -4.08 27.97 8.20
C CYS A 8 -3.49 27.03 9.28
N PRO A 9 -4.33 26.41 10.15
CA PRO A 9 -3.86 25.55 11.23
C PRO A 9 -3.63 24.10 10.77
N LEU A 10 -4.06 23.76 9.55
CA LEU A 10 -4.11 22.40 9.02
C LEU A 10 -2.71 21.92 8.62
N ALA A 11 -2.25 20.82 9.19
CA ALA A 11 -0.92 20.28 8.94
C ALA A 11 -0.72 19.90 7.47
N ASN A 12 -1.78 19.41 6.81
CA ASN A 12 -1.75 19.03 5.39
C ASN A 12 -2.26 20.14 4.45
N GLY A 13 -2.61 21.31 4.99
CA GLY A 13 -3.20 22.42 4.26
C GLY A 13 -4.70 22.25 3.98
N LEU A 14 -5.28 23.16 3.19
CA LEU A 14 -6.70 23.13 2.82
C LEU A 14 -6.93 22.16 1.67
N HIS A 15 -7.13 20.90 2.02
CA HIS A 15 -7.47 19.84 1.10
C HIS A 15 -8.96 19.53 1.06
N ALA A 16 -9.42 18.59 0.22
CA ALA A 16 -10.87 18.54 -0.05
C ALA A 16 -11.75 18.17 1.15
N ARG A 17 -11.26 17.52 2.21
CA ARG A 17 -12.08 17.28 3.42
C ARG A 17 -12.31 18.57 4.24
N PRO A 18 -11.27 19.31 4.68
CA PRO A 18 -11.45 20.63 5.28
C PRO A 18 -12.07 21.64 4.30
N ALA A 19 -11.83 21.51 2.99
CA ALA A 19 -12.47 22.35 1.99
C ALA A 19 -13.96 22.02 1.81
N SER A 20 -14.38 20.75 1.78
CA SER A 20 -15.79 20.34 1.84
C SER A 20 -16.44 20.82 3.13
N ALA A 21 -15.75 20.72 4.27
CA ALA A 21 -16.30 21.22 5.53
C ALA A 21 -16.48 22.76 5.50
N LEU A 22 -15.54 23.49 4.92
CA LEU A 22 -15.63 24.94 4.73
C LEU A 22 -16.72 25.32 3.72
N GLU A 23 -16.81 24.60 2.61
CA GLU A 23 -17.84 24.76 1.57
C GLU A 23 -19.23 24.51 2.16
N GLN A 24 -19.43 23.41 2.90
CA GLN A 24 -20.68 23.13 3.59
C GLN A 24 -21.09 24.23 4.57
N GLN A 25 -20.14 24.93 5.20
CA GLN A 25 -20.47 26.11 6.00
C GLN A 25 -20.80 27.33 5.13
N ALA A 26 -20.04 27.57 4.07
CA ALA A 26 -20.23 28.73 3.18
C ALA A 26 -21.55 28.66 2.40
N THR A 27 -21.94 27.48 1.91
CA THR A 27 -23.14 27.26 1.09
C THR A 27 -24.45 27.44 1.87
N ARG A 28 -24.39 27.48 3.21
CA ARG A 28 -25.56 27.79 4.08
C ARG A 28 -26.03 29.25 3.97
N PHE A 29 -25.22 30.11 3.37
CA PHE A 29 -25.46 31.57 3.31
C PHE A 29 -25.67 32.03 1.88
N ALA A 30 -26.48 33.08 1.70
CA ALA A 30 -26.70 33.69 0.38
C ALA A 30 -25.49 34.54 -0.06
N SER A 31 -24.72 35.07 0.88
CA SER A 31 -23.48 35.81 0.63
C SER A 31 -22.47 35.04 -0.22
N ALA A 32 -21.79 35.77 -1.10
CA ALA A 32 -20.57 35.30 -1.76
C ALA A 32 -19.46 35.26 -0.71
N VAL A 33 -18.70 34.16 -0.70
CA VAL A 33 -17.59 33.95 0.23
C VAL A 33 -16.36 33.63 -0.60
N THR A 34 -15.37 34.51 -0.61
CA THR A 34 -14.12 34.31 -1.35
C THR A 34 -12.96 34.08 -0.39
N LEU A 35 -12.30 32.93 -0.51
CA LEU A 35 -11.03 32.67 0.15
C LEU A 35 -9.88 33.30 -0.64
N VAL A 36 -8.96 33.95 0.05
CA VAL A 36 -7.73 34.51 -0.50
C VAL A 36 -6.56 33.94 0.28
N ASN A 37 -5.71 33.15 -0.39
CA ASN A 37 -4.39 32.80 0.10
C ASN A 37 -3.48 34.01 -0.13
N GLN A 38 -3.21 34.79 0.92
CA GLN A 38 -2.41 36.00 0.82
C GLN A 38 -0.94 35.67 0.55
N THR A 39 -0.43 34.58 1.13
CA THR A 39 0.94 34.11 0.94
C THR A 39 1.23 33.80 -0.53
N LYS A 40 0.28 33.20 -1.24
CA LYS A 40 0.44 32.76 -2.64
C LYS A 40 -0.33 33.60 -3.66
N SER A 41 -1.00 34.67 -3.22
CA SER A 41 -1.83 35.55 -4.05
C SER A 41 -2.87 34.80 -4.91
N ARG A 42 -3.43 33.70 -4.37
CA ARG A 42 -4.49 32.93 -5.02
C ARG A 42 -5.85 33.26 -4.40
N ARG A 43 -6.90 33.21 -5.21
CA ARG A 43 -8.29 33.43 -4.78
C ARG A 43 -9.14 32.23 -5.18
N ALA A 44 -10.13 31.92 -4.36
CA ALA A 44 -11.04 30.82 -4.56
C ALA A 44 -12.44 31.18 -4.08
N ASP A 45 -13.45 30.70 -4.78
CA ASP A 45 -14.80 30.68 -4.24
C ASP A 45 -14.85 29.66 -3.10
N ALA A 46 -15.26 30.08 -1.91
CA ALA A 46 -15.39 29.20 -0.76
C ALA A 46 -16.60 28.28 -0.84
N LYS A 47 -17.46 28.44 -1.84
CA LYS A 47 -18.56 27.52 -2.17
C LYS A 47 -18.19 26.47 -3.20
N SER A 48 -16.94 26.47 -3.68
CA SER A 48 -16.41 25.42 -4.54
C SER A 48 -15.23 24.74 -3.86
N VAL A 49 -15.36 23.43 -3.65
CA VAL A 49 -14.30 22.59 -3.09
C VAL A 49 -13.08 22.60 -4.03
N LEU A 50 -13.31 22.52 -5.34
CA LEU A 50 -12.24 22.57 -6.34
C LEU A 50 -11.51 23.91 -6.34
N ALA A 51 -12.24 25.03 -6.27
CA ALA A 51 -11.64 26.35 -6.18
C ALA A 51 -10.84 26.49 -4.87
N LEU A 52 -11.40 26.10 -3.73
CA LEU A 52 -10.76 26.14 -2.42
C LEU A 52 -9.44 25.38 -2.39
N VAL A 53 -9.41 24.18 -2.97
CA VAL A 53 -8.18 23.40 -3.10
C VAL A 53 -7.20 24.06 -4.08
N GLY A 54 -7.70 24.61 -5.19
CA GLY A 54 -6.91 25.36 -6.16
C GLY A 54 -6.22 26.61 -5.59
N ALA A 55 -6.70 27.15 -4.46
CA ALA A 55 -6.01 28.22 -3.72
C ALA A 55 -4.67 27.79 -3.11
N ASP A 56 -4.35 26.49 -3.10
CA ASP A 56 -3.09 25.89 -2.63
C ASP A 56 -2.71 26.38 -1.21
N VAL A 57 -3.68 26.46 -0.30
CA VAL A 57 -3.42 26.88 1.09
C VAL A 57 -2.65 25.79 1.84
N GLY A 58 -1.40 26.07 2.19
CA GLY A 58 -0.55 25.20 3.00
C GLY A 58 -0.65 25.48 4.49
N SER A 59 -0.08 24.59 5.32
CA SER A 59 0.07 24.81 6.76
C SER A 59 0.82 26.12 7.03
N GLY A 60 0.20 27.00 7.82
CA GLY A 60 0.81 28.28 8.21
C GLY A 60 0.67 29.41 7.18
N ASP A 61 0.02 29.20 6.03
CA ASP A 61 -0.28 30.26 5.07
C ASP A 61 -1.24 31.30 5.68
N GLU A 62 -1.06 32.57 5.33
CA GLU A 62 -1.95 33.66 5.72
C GLU A 62 -3.16 33.70 4.78
N CYS A 63 -4.34 33.56 5.37
CA CYS A 63 -5.59 33.42 4.65
C CYS A 63 -6.59 34.51 5.04
N GLN A 64 -7.43 34.88 4.08
CA GLN A 64 -8.47 35.87 4.25
C GLN A 64 -9.79 35.37 3.63
N LEU A 65 -10.89 35.43 4.37
CA LEU A 65 -12.24 35.28 3.81
C LEU A 65 -12.86 36.65 3.58
N LEU A 66 -13.28 36.91 2.34
CA LEU A 66 -14.07 38.07 1.95
C LEU A 66 -15.53 37.64 1.82
N ILE A 67 -16.42 38.29 2.58
CA ILE A 67 -17.83 37.91 2.62
C ILE A 67 -18.65 39.12 2.20
N GLU A 68 -19.42 38.98 1.13
CA GLU A 68 -20.24 40.05 0.57
C GLU A 68 -21.63 39.53 0.25
N GLY A 69 -22.66 40.19 0.79
CA GLY A 69 -24.06 39.86 0.48
C GLY A 69 -25.04 40.18 1.59
N PRO A 70 -26.31 39.74 1.44
CA PRO A 70 -27.41 40.17 2.30
C PRO A 70 -27.30 39.65 3.74
N ASP A 71 -26.62 38.53 3.97
CA ASP A 71 -26.43 37.87 5.27
C ASP A 71 -24.97 37.87 5.75
N GLU A 72 -24.15 38.80 5.25
CA GLU A 72 -22.70 38.85 5.46
C GLU A 72 -22.26 38.88 6.93
N GLN A 73 -23.05 39.51 7.82
CA GLN A 73 -22.74 39.59 9.26
C GLN A 73 -22.96 38.25 9.95
N ILE A 74 -24.00 37.51 9.57
CA ILE A 74 -24.32 36.20 10.12
C ILE A 74 -23.32 35.17 9.60
N ALA A 75 -23.05 35.19 8.29
CA ALA A 75 -22.05 34.35 7.64
C ALA A 75 -20.67 34.55 8.25
N SER A 76 -20.23 35.80 8.44
CA SER A 76 -18.93 36.14 9.06
C SER A 76 -18.80 35.58 10.46
N LYS A 77 -19.84 35.70 11.30
CA LYS A 77 -19.81 35.14 12.66
C LYS A 77 -19.71 33.61 12.64
N ALA A 78 -20.53 32.94 11.84
CA ALA A 78 -20.55 31.48 11.77
C ALA A 78 -19.24 30.90 11.20
N LEU A 79 -18.71 31.49 10.13
CA LEU A 79 -17.44 31.06 9.53
C LEU A 79 -16.26 31.32 10.47
N LYS A 80 -16.27 32.41 11.23
CA LYS A 80 -15.27 32.66 12.27
C LYS A 80 -15.31 31.60 13.36
N ASP A 81 -16.51 31.30 13.88
CA ASP A 81 -16.68 30.27 14.92
C ASP A 81 -16.19 28.90 14.43
N PHE A 82 -16.51 28.53 13.18
CA PHE A 82 -16.04 27.30 12.54
C PHE A 82 -14.51 27.24 12.40
N ILE A 83 -13.88 28.32 11.88
CA ILE A 83 -12.42 28.39 11.71
C ILE A 83 -11.69 28.25 13.06
N GLU A 84 -12.22 28.87 14.12
CA GLU A 84 -11.57 28.88 15.43
C GLU A 84 -11.72 27.55 16.21
N HIS A 85 -12.80 26.79 16.00
CA HIS A 85 -13.14 25.66 16.89
C HIS A 85 -13.29 24.30 16.21
N GLU A 86 -13.62 24.26 14.91
CA GLU A 86 -13.99 23.02 14.20
C GLU A 86 -13.05 22.70 13.03
N PHE A 87 -12.47 23.72 12.40
CA PHE A 87 -11.69 23.57 11.18
C PHE A 87 -10.49 22.63 11.33
N GLU A 88 -9.73 22.71 12.43
CA GLU A 88 -8.60 21.80 12.69
C GLU A 88 -9.04 20.33 12.82
N ARG A 89 -10.26 20.06 13.33
CA ARG A 89 -10.78 18.70 13.50
C ARG A 89 -11.13 18.02 12.17
N SER A 90 -11.22 18.81 11.08
CA SER A 90 -11.53 18.29 9.75
C SER A 90 -10.29 17.72 9.00
N ASP A 91 -9.08 17.95 9.52
CA ASP A 91 -7.79 17.46 8.99
C ASP A 91 -7.23 16.28 9.80
N ALA A 92 -8.08 15.45 10.41
CA ALA A 92 -7.62 14.24 11.10
C ALA A 92 -6.83 13.35 10.11
N PRO A 93 -5.51 13.15 10.31
CA PRO A 93 -4.68 12.49 9.33
C PRO A 93 -4.96 11.00 9.29
N LEU A 94 -5.05 10.44 8.09
CA LEU A 94 -4.69 9.06 7.88
C LEU A 94 -3.17 9.01 7.69
N THR A 95 -2.44 8.93 8.79
CA THR A 95 -0.99 8.69 8.75
C THR A 95 -0.75 7.27 8.25
N PHE A 96 -0.58 7.13 6.93
CA PHE A 96 -0.06 5.90 6.34
C PHE A 96 1.43 6.06 6.11
N SER A 97 2.24 5.34 6.88
CA SER A 97 3.64 5.16 6.55
C SER A 97 3.71 4.31 5.27
N VAL A 98 4.09 4.92 4.15
CA VAL A 98 4.55 4.17 2.98
C VAL A 98 5.81 3.43 3.42
N GLU A 99 5.78 2.11 3.43
CA GLU A 99 6.93 1.30 3.82
C GLU A 99 8.09 1.53 2.84
N SER A 100 9.31 1.59 3.38
CA SER A 100 10.53 1.69 2.59
C SER A 100 10.72 0.45 1.72
N GLU A 101 11.36 0.61 0.57
CA GLU A 101 11.75 -0.52 -0.28
C GLU A 101 12.49 -1.60 0.53
N GLN A 102 12.00 -2.84 0.45
CA GLN A 102 12.62 -3.99 1.09
C GLN A 102 13.54 -4.71 0.08
N PRO A 103 14.65 -5.31 0.53
CA PRO A 103 15.47 -6.14 -0.33
C PRO A 103 14.70 -7.39 -0.76
N LEU A 104 15.06 -7.96 -1.90
CA LEU A 104 14.46 -9.22 -2.37
C LEU A 104 14.79 -10.32 -1.35
N PRO A 105 13.84 -11.21 -0.99
CA PRO A 105 14.13 -12.39 -0.18
C PRO A 105 15.33 -13.16 -0.74
N VAL A 106 16.29 -13.52 0.13
CA VAL A 106 17.55 -14.15 -0.31
C VAL A 106 17.24 -15.49 -0.98
N PHE A 107 16.21 -16.19 -0.50
CA PHE A 107 15.67 -17.37 -1.15
C PHE A 107 15.41 -17.19 -2.65
N LEU A 108 14.78 -16.07 -3.04
CA LEU A 108 14.39 -15.75 -4.41
C LEU A 108 15.56 -15.26 -5.27
N SER A 109 16.69 -14.86 -4.67
CA SER A 109 17.89 -14.48 -5.42
C SER A 109 18.49 -15.63 -6.26
N ARG A 110 18.08 -16.88 -5.97
CA ARG A 110 18.46 -18.07 -6.74
C ARG A 110 17.52 -18.37 -7.91
N SER A 111 16.39 -17.68 -7.98
CA SER A 111 15.46 -17.84 -9.10
C SER A 111 16.09 -17.28 -10.38
N SER A 112 15.89 -17.99 -11.47
CA SER A 112 16.27 -17.58 -12.83
C SER A 112 15.20 -16.69 -13.48
N SER A 113 14.01 -16.62 -12.87
CA SER A 113 12.89 -15.84 -13.35
C SER A 113 13.18 -14.33 -13.29
N PRO A 114 12.78 -13.55 -14.31
CA PRO A 114 12.88 -12.10 -14.27
C PRO A 114 12.09 -11.52 -13.10
N VAL A 115 12.72 -10.61 -12.34
CA VAL A 115 12.13 -9.99 -11.14
C VAL A 115 12.25 -8.48 -11.21
N TRP A 116 11.19 -7.80 -10.76
CA TRP A 116 11.14 -6.36 -10.61
C TRP A 116 10.73 -6.03 -9.18
N GLN A 117 11.38 -5.01 -8.61
CA GLN A 117 11.14 -4.57 -7.25
C GLN A 117 10.49 -3.19 -7.23
N GLY A 118 9.71 -2.94 -6.20
CA GLY A 118 9.09 -1.66 -5.95
C GLY A 118 8.46 -1.61 -4.56
N LYS A 119 7.48 -0.73 -4.40
CA LYS A 119 6.87 -0.44 -3.10
C LYS A 119 5.59 -1.24 -2.92
N GLY A 120 5.56 -2.06 -1.87
CA GLY A 120 4.35 -2.72 -1.39
C GLY A 120 3.35 -1.71 -0.84
N VAL A 121 2.28 -1.45 -1.58
CA VAL A 121 1.23 -0.52 -1.15
C VAL A 121 0.21 -1.26 -0.29
N SER A 122 -0.29 -2.39 -0.76
CA SER A 122 -1.20 -3.26 -0.03
C SER A 122 -0.59 -4.65 0.05
N HIS A 123 -0.42 -5.15 1.27
CA HIS A 123 0.27 -6.41 1.57
C HIS A 123 -0.48 -7.62 1.00
N GLY A 124 0.28 -8.69 0.77
CA GLY A 124 -0.24 -9.98 0.33
C GLY A 124 0.56 -10.57 -0.82
N THR A 125 0.22 -11.80 -1.17
CA THR A 125 0.93 -12.58 -2.19
C THR A 125 -0.08 -13.18 -3.16
N ALA A 126 0.25 -13.17 -4.45
CA ALA A 126 -0.62 -13.71 -5.50
C ALA A 126 0.19 -14.36 -6.62
N LEU A 127 -0.29 -15.50 -7.10
CA LEU A 127 0.19 -16.13 -8.33
C LEU A 127 -0.99 -16.24 -9.29
N ALA A 128 -0.97 -15.46 -10.37
CA ALA A 128 -2.11 -15.33 -11.28
C ALA A 128 -1.66 -15.03 -12.71
N LYS A 129 -2.60 -15.11 -13.65
CA LYS A 129 -2.36 -14.77 -15.06
C LYS A 129 -2.24 -13.26 -15.24
N ALA A 130 -1.34 -12.81 -16.10
CA ALA A 130 -1.18 -11.39 -16.41
C ALA A 130 -2.35 -10.87 -17.25
N VAL A 131 -2.95 -9.77 -16.82
CA VAL A 131 -3.87 -8.98 -17.64
C VAL A 131 -3.31 -7.57 -17.73
N TYR A 132 -2.95 -7.16 -18.94
CA TYR A 132 -2.34 -5.86 -19.19
C TYR A 132 -3.41 -4.81 -19.49
N PHE A 133 -3.29 -3.66 -18.85
CA PHE A 133 -4.21 -2.54 -19.01
C PHE A 133 -3.41 -1.24 -19.18
N GLU A 134 -3.71 -0.50 -20.25
CA GLU A 134 -3.15 0.83 -20.47
C GLU A 134 -4.16 1.86 -19.96
N GLN A 135 -3.67 2.87 -19.22
CA GLN A 135 -4.54 3.92 -18.71
C GLN A 135 -5.32 4.60 -19.85
N VAL A 136 -6.60 4.83 -19.62
CA VAL A 136 -7.49 5.47 -20.59
C VAL A 136 -7.01 6.87 -20.94
N ASP A 137 -6.92 7.18 -22.23
CA ASP A 137 -6.65 8.53 -22.73
C ASP A 137 -7.94 9.14 -23.32
N LEU A 138 -8.52 10.11 -22.62
CA LEU A 138 -9.74 10.80 -23.02
C LEU A 138 -9.59 11.56 -24.35
N HIS A 139 -8.41 12.13 -24.63
CA HIS A 139 -8.14 12.80 -25.90
C HIS A 139 -8.08 11.80 -27.05
N ALA A 140 -7.40 10.67 -26.85
CA ALA A 140 -7.35 9.60 -27.85
C ALA A 140 -8.74 9.01 -28.12
N MET A 141 -9.59 8.87 -27.10
CA MET A 141 -10.99 8.48 -27.27
C MET A 141 -11.79 9.52 -28.05
N ALA A 142 -11.61 10.81 -27.74
CA ALA A 142 -12.30 11.90 -28.40
C ALA A 142 -11.99 11.97 -29.91
N GLN A 143 -10.75 11.67 -30.31
CA GLN A 143 -10.34 11.63 -31.72
C GLN A 143 -11.04 10.53 -32.54
N ARG A 144 -11.57 9.48 -31.87
CA ARG A 144 -12.33 8.40 -32.53
C ARG A 144 -13.80 8.73 -32.70
N GLN A 145 -14.29 9.79 -32.07
CA GLN A 145 -15.67 10.25 -32.17
C GLN A 145 -15.85 11.24 -33.33
N ARG A 146 -17.08 11.30 -33.85
CA ARG A 146 -17.44 12.27 -34.89
C ARG A 146 -17.59 13.66 -34.27
N GLU A 147 -17.42 14.68 -35.11
CA GLU A 147 -17.71 16.05 -34.70
C GLU A 147 -19.21 16.26 -34.46
N GLU A 148 -19.54 17.11 -33.49
CA GLU A 148 -20.90 17.39 -33.07
C GLU A 148 -21.13 18.89 -32.90
N PRO A 149 -22.32 19.41 -33.27
CA PRO A 149 -22.68 20.79 -32.97
C PRO A 149 -22.67 21.06 -31.47
N PHE A 150 -22.20 22.24 -31.07
CA PHE A 150 -22.10 22.68 -29.67
C PHE A 150 -23.37 22.46 -28.83
N ILE A 151 -24.56 22.66 -29.39
CA ILE A 151 -25.83 22.47 -28.67
C ILE A 151 -26.06 20.98 -28.33
N ILE A 152 -25.72 20.06 -29.24
CA ILE A 152 -25.86 18.62 -29.03
C ILE A 152 -24.82 18.17 -27.99
N GLN A 153 -23.59 18.66 -28.13
CA GLN A 153 -22.51 18.44 -27.19
C GLN A 153 -22.90 18.83 -25.76
N GLN A 154 -23.39 20.06 -25.55
CA GLN A 154 -23.83 20.53 -24.23
C GLN A 154 -24.92 19.64 -23.65
N LYS A 155 -25.95 19.32 -24.46
CA LYS A 155 -27.04 18.46 -24.01
C LYS A 155 -26.54 17.09 -23.54
N ARG A 156 -25.68 16.43 -24.32
CA ARG A 156 -25.12 15.11 -23.97
C ARG A 156 -24.24 15.17 -22.73
N LEU A 157 -23.44 16.22 -22.58
CA LEU A 157 -22.60 16.42 -21.39
C LEU A 157 -23.45 16.60 -20.13
N THR A 158 -24.52 17.42 -20.18
CA THR A 158 -25.43 17.58 -19.05
C THR A 158 -26.13 16.27 -18.69
N GLU A 159 -26.63 15.52 -19.68
CA GLU A 159 -27.25 14.20 -19.46
C GLU A 159 -26.25 13.20 -18.86
N ALA A 160 -25.01 13.17 -19.36
CA ALA A 160 -23.94 12.30 -18.87
C ALA A 160 -23.51 12.66 -17.43
N LEU A 161 -23.38 13.95 -17.11
CA LEU A 161 -23.05 14.41 -15.76
C LEU A 161 -24.14 14.00 -14.76
N GLN A 162 -25.41 14.17 -15.12
CA GLN A 162 -26.53 13.74 -14.28
C GLN A 162 -26.56 12.22 -14.08
N ALA A 163 -26.33 11.44 -15.15
CA ALA A 163 -26.25 9.99 -15.07
C ALA A 163 -25.07 9.53 -14.19
N ALA A 164 -23.90 10.14 -14.34
CA ALA A 164 -22.72 9.83 -13.54
C ALA A 164 -22.95 10.13 -12.04
N ARG A 165 -23.58 11.27 -11.71
CA ARG A 165 -23.97 11.61 -10.33
C ARG A 165 -24.91 10.55 -9.74
N GLN A 166 -25.92 10.12 -10.51
CA GLN A 166 -26.86 9.10 -10.06
C GLN A 166 -26.18 7.74 -9.85
N ARG A 167 -25.34 7.31 -10.79
CA ARG A 167 -24.61 6.03 -10.69
C ARG A 167 -23.64 6.02 -9.51
N LEU A 168 -22.95 7.13 -9.25
CA LEU A 168 -22.05 7.24 -8.11
C LEU A 168 -22.79 7.12 -6.78
N ARG A 169 -23.97 7.73 -6.65
CA ARG A 169 -24.84 7.55 -5.46
C ARG A 169 -25.27 6.09 -5.27
N GLU A 170 -25.64 5.40 -6.36
CA GLU A 170 -25.98 3.97 -6.32
C GLU A 170 -24.77 3.07 -5.97
N GLU A 171 -23.55 3.45 -6.33
CA GLU A 171 -22.32 2.78 -5.88
C GLU A 171 -22.07 3.01 -4.39
N ILE A 172 -22.23 4.24 -3.90
CA ILE A 172 -22.10 4.58 -2.47
C ILE A 172 -23.04 3.71 -1.63
N ASP A 173 -24.31 3.61 -2.02
CA ASP A 173 -25.32 2.82 -1.31
C ASP A 173 -25.01 1.31 -1.26
N ARG A 174 -24.18 0.81 -2.18
CA ARG A 174 -23.75 -0.60 -2.24
C ARG A 174 -22.43 -0.88 -1.52
N CYS A 175 -21.70 0.17 -1.14
CA CYS A 175 -20.43 0.06 -0.44
C CYS A 175 -20.59 0.34 1.05
N GLU A 176 -19.69 -0.21 1.85
CA GLU A 176 -19.59 0.08 3.28
C GLU A 176 -18.15 0.45 3.65
N GLY A 177 -17.97 1.05 4.83
CA GLY A 177 -16.64 1.36 5.38
C GLY A 177 -15.86 2.42 4.61
N GLU A 178 -14.55 2.22 4.46
CA GLU A 178 -13.65 3.18 3.80
C GLU A 178 -14.00 3.43 2.34
N ALA A 179 -14.46 2.40 1.62
CA ALA A 179 -14.85 2.53 0.22
C ALA A 179 -16.01 3.53 0.05
N ALA A 180 -17.04 3.44 0.90
CA ALA A 180 -18.17 4.37 0.87
C ALA A 180 -17.74 5.81 1.21
N GLN A 181 -16.81 6.00 2.15
CA GLN A 181 -16.29 7.33 2.50
C GLN A 181 -15.49 7.96 1.36
N ILE A 182 -14.70 7.17 0.64
CA ILE A 182 -13.96 7.64 -0.55
C ILE A 182 -14.94 8.06 -1.63
N LEU A 183 -15.94 7.22 -1.92
CA LEU A 183 -16.96 7.52 -2.94
C LEU A 183 -17.82 8.73 -2.58
N ASP A 184 -18.18 8.91 -1.31
CA ASP A 184 -18.91 10.08 -0.83
C ASP A 184 -18.12 11.38 -1.08
N ALA A 185 -16.82 11.37 -0.80
CA ALA A 185 -15.94 12.49 -1.12
C ALA A 185 -15.85 12.76 -2.63
N GLN A 186 -15.85 11.72 -3.47
CA GLN A 186 -15.93 11.87 -4.92
C GLN A 186 -17.28 12.44 -5.37
N SER A 187 -18.39 12.08 -4.71
CA SER A 187 -19.72 12.60 -5.03
C SER A 187 -19.82 14.09 -4.76
N GLN A 188 -19.27 14.55 -3.63
CA GLN A 188 -19.21 15.98 -3.29
C GLN A 188 -18.42 16.77 -4.34
N LEU A 189 -17.29 16.22 -4.81
CA LEU A 189 -16.54 16.84 -5.90
C LEU A 189 -17.34 16.87 -7.19
N LEU A 190 -18.01 15.77 -7.56
CA LEU A 190 -18.83 15.70 -8.77
C LEU A 190 -20.05 16.65 -8.76
N GLU A 191 -20.51 17.04 -7.58
CA GLU A 191 -21.61 17.99 -7.37
C GLU A 191 -21.17 19.46 -7.44
N ASP A 192 -19.87 19.75 -7.42
CA ASP A 192 -19.33 21.12 -7.51
C ASP A 192 -19.74 21.81 -8.83
N GLU A 193 -20.25 23.04 -8.72
CA GLU A 193 -20.71 23.84 -9.87
C GLU A 193 -19.58 24.11 -10.88
N THR A 194 -18.32 24.20 -10.41
CA THR A 194 -17.14 24.42 -11.26
C THR A 194 -16.95 23.31 -12.29
N ILE A 195 -17.33 22.07 -11.97
CA ILE A 195 -17.28 20.96 -12.93
C ILE A 195 -18.24 21.22 -14.08
N GLU A 196 -19.47 21.58 -13.78
CA GLU A 196 -20.49 21.85 -14.80
C GLU A 196 -20.11 23.08 -15.64
N GLU A 197 -19.59 24.13 -15.02
CA GLU A 197 -19.08 25.32 -15.72
C GLU A 197 -17.96 24.99 -16.70
N CYS A 198 -16.91 24.28 -16.25
CA CYS A 198 -15.79 23.88 -17.09
C CYS A 198 -16.23 22.95 -18.24
N LEU A 199 -17.10 21.98 -17.96
CA LEU A 199 -17.61 21.06 -18.99
C LEU A 199 -18.41 21.77 -20.09
N LEU A 200 -19.19 22.79 -19.72
CA LEU A 200 -20.08 23.49 -20.65
C LEU A 200 -19.41 24.70 -21.35
N ALA A 201 -18.19 25.05 -20.97
CA ALA A 201 -17.41 26.16 -21.55
C ALA A 201 -16.78 25.84 -22.92
N GLY A 202 -16.55 24.57 -23.24
CA GLY A 202 -15.75 24.10 -24.39
C GLY A 202 -16.36 24.29 -25.78
N ARG A 203 -16.57 25.54 -26.23
CA ARG A 203 -17.15 25.89 -27.55
C ARG A 203 -16.31 25.45 -28.75
N GLU A 204 -15.00 25.34 -28.58
CA GLU A 204 -14.05 25.00 -29.65
C GLU A 204 -13.79 23.48 -29.75
N ALA A 205 -14.31 22.70 -28.81
CA ALA A 205 -14.12 21.26 -28.81
C ALA A 205 -14.97 20.60 -29.92
N GLY A 206 -14.36 19.65 -30.65
CA GLY A 206 -15.04 18.98 -31.77
C GLY A 206 -16.20 18.08 -31.36
N ASN A 207 -16.23 17.53 -30.14
CA ASN A 207 -17.29 16.67 -29.64
C ASN A 207 -17.34 16.64 -28.10
N GLY A 208 -18.32 15.93 -27.52
CA GLY A 208 -18.51 15.81 -26.07
C GLY A 208 -17.30 15.26 -25.31
N LEU A 209 -16.65 14.21 -25.83
CA LEU A 209 -15.45 13.66 -25.19
C LEU A 209 -14.27 14.62 -25.27
N ALA A 210 -14.12 15.39 -26.35
CA ALA A 210 -13.07 16.40 -26.47
C ALA A 210 -13.26 17.52 -25.44
N ALA A 211 -14.50 18.01 -25.25
CA ALA A 211 -14.79 19.01 -24.21
C ALA A 211 -14.53 18.45 -22.81
N LEU A 212 -14.94 17.21 -22.54
CA LEU A 212 -14.64 16.52 -21.29
C LEU A 212 -13.14 16.39 -21.05
N ALA A 213 -12.36 15.97 -22.05
CA ALA A 213 -10.92 15.81 -21.94
C ALA A 213 -10.22 17.14 -21.59
N THR A 214 -10.58 18.22 -22.29
CA THR A 214 -10.07 19.57 -21.98
C THR A 214 -10.48 20.03 -20.58
N ALA A 215 -11.75 19.88 -20.21
CA ALA A 215 -12.23 20.28 -18.88
C ALA A 215 -11.52 19.49 -17.76
N VAL A 216 -11.32 18.18 -17.93
CA VAL A 216 -10.60 17.35 -16.96
C VAL A 216 -9.14 17.80 -16.82
N ASP A 217 -8.46 18.14 -17.91
CA ASP A 217 -7.10 18.67 -17.84
C ASP A 217 -7.04 20.02 -17.11
N GLU A 218 -7.96 20.94 -17.42
CA GLU A 218 -8.06 22.24 -16.74
C GLU A 218 -8.31 22.09 -15.24
N LEU A 219 -9.22 21.19 -14.86
CA LEU A 219 -9.56 20.94 -13.45
C LEU A 219 -8.44 20.23 -12.68
N ARG A 220 -7.60 19.43 -13.35
CA ARG A 220 -6.45 18.73 -12.74
C ARG A 220 -5.24 19.64 -12.53
N GLU A 221 -5.09 20.68 -13.35
CA GLU A 221 -3.89 21.52 -13.36
C GLU A 221 -3.56 22.17 -12.00
N PRO A 222 -4.53 22.73 -11.23
CA PRO A 222 -4.25 23.27 -9.91
C PRO A 222 -3.69 22.24 -8.93
N PHE A 223 -4.16 20.98 -9.02
CA PHE A 223 -3.68 19.88 -8.18
C PHE A 223 -2.28 19.46 -8.56
N ARG A 224 -1.96 19.34 -9.86
CA ARG A 224 -0.60 19.02 -10.35
C ARG A 224 0.43 20.03 -9.89
N GLN A 225 0.07 21.31 -9.89
CA GLN A 225 0.96 22.40 -9.51
C GLN A 225 1.05 22.62 -8.00
N SER A 226 0.25 21.91 -7.19
CA SER A 226 0.24 22.10 -5.75
C SER A 226 1.58 21.71 -5.12
N SER A 227 2.01 22.50 -4.14
CA SER A 227 3.17 22.20 -3.30
C SER A 227 2.89 21.08 -2.29
N SER A 228 1.63 20.85 -1.93
CA SER A 228 1.21 19.78 -1.02
C SER A 228 1.14 18.43 -1.73
N GLU A 229 1.83 17.42 -1.19
CA GLU A 229 1.80 16.06 -1.72
C GLU A 229 0.40 15.44 -1.63
N TYR A 230 -0.31 15.71 -0.53
CA TYR A 230 -1.69 15.27 -0.35
C TYR A 230 -2.61 15.86 -1.45
N LEU A 231 -2.44 17.15 -1.78
CA LEU A 231 -3.25 17.78 -2.83
C LEU A 231 -2.93 17.22 -4.21
N ARG A 232 -1.66 16.97 -4.52
CA ARG A 232 -1.26 16.33 -5.78
C ARG A 232 -1.91 14.95 -5.95
N GLN A 233 -2.12 14.19 -4.87
CA GLN A 233 -2.77 12.88 -4.94
C GLN A 233 -4.25 12.94 -5.36
N ARG A 234 -4.92 14.09 -5.21
CA ARG A 234 -6.32 14.29 -5.64
C ARG A 234 -6.48 14.55 -7.13
N GLU A 235 -5.39 14.74 -7.85
CA GLU A 235 -5.40 14.80 -9.30
C GLU A 235 -6.05 13.55 -9.93
N LEU A 236 -5.82 12.38 -9.31
CA LEU A 236 -6.44 11.11 -9.69
C LEU A 236 -7.95 11.06 -9.39
N ASP A 237 -8.42 11.74 -8.35
CA ASP A 237 -9.85 11.80 -8.03
C ASP A 237 -10.60 12.57 -9.13
N VAL A 238 -10.08 13.73 -9.57
CA VAL A 238 -10.66 14.50 -10.68
C VAL A 238 -10.62 13.71 -11.98
N PHE A 239 -9.53 12.98 -12.22
CA PHE A 239 -9.44 12.11 -13.38
C PHE A 239 -10.49 10.98 -13.34
N ASP A 240 -10.74 10.38 -12.16
CA ASP A 240 -11.79 9.38 -11.97
C ASP A 240 -13.18 9.92 -12.32
N LEU A 241 -13.50 11.16 -11.92
CA LEU A 241 -14.74 11.83 -12.30
C LEU A 241 -14.86 11.97 -13.82
N GLY A 242 -13.76 12.35 -14.47
CA GLY A 242 -13.67 12.41 -15.93
C GLY A 242 -14.00 11.07 -16.59
N LEU A 243 -13.41 9.98 -16.11
CA LEU A 243 -13.70 8.64 -16.60
C LEU A 243 -15.17 8.24 -16.37
N ARG A 244 -15.75 8.56 -15.22
CA ARG A 244 -17.16 8.27 -14.94
C ARG A 244 -18.11 8.97 -15.91
N ILE A 245 -17.86 10.25 -16.22
CA ILE A 245 -18.66 10.98 -17.21
C ILE A 245 -18.42 10.42 -18.62
N ALA A 246 -17.18 10.07 -18.96
CA ALA A 246 -16.85 9.48 -20.25
C ALA A 246 -17.59 8.16 -20.47
N ALA A 247 -17.71 7.31 -19.44
CA ALA A 247 -18.47 6.06 -19.49
C ALA A 247 -19.94 6.25 -19.87
N GLU A 248 -20.58 7.32 -19.37
CA GLU A 248 -21.96 7.67 -19.74
C GLU A 248 -22.03 8.22 -21.17
N LEU A 249 -21.07 9.04 -21.59
CA LEU A 249 -21.03 9.58 -22.95
C LEU A 249 -20.85 8.49 -24.01
N THR A 250 -20.05 7.47 -23.72
CA THR A 250 -19.77 6.35 -24.63
C THR A 250 -20.77 5.21 -24.50
N ALA A 251 -21.59 5.20 -23.44
CA ALA A 251 -22.38 4.04 -23.01
C ALA A 251 -21.53 2.77 -22.82
N ASP A 252 -20.26 2.95 -22.48
CA ASP A 252 -19.32 1.89 -22.16
C ASP A 252 -18.89 2.04 -20.68
N PRO A 253 -19.48 1.27 -19.74
CA PRO A 253 -19.19 1.39 -18.32
C PRO A 253 -17.76 0.94 -17.96
N GLN A 254 -17.08 0.19 -18.82
CA GLN A 254 -15.73 -0.32 -18.54
C GLN A 254 -14.65 0.58 -19.12
N LEU A 255 -14.96 1.37 -20.16
CA LEU A 255 -13.98 2.24 -20.83
C LEU A 255 -12.70 1.50 -21.23
N GLY A 256 -12.83 0.24 -21.66
CA GLY A 256 -11.70 -0.62 -22.01
C GLY A 256 -10.99 -1.29 -20.82
N LEU A 257 -11.50 -1.15 -19.59
CA LEU A 257 -11.08 -2.02 -18.49
C LEU A 257 -11.31 -3.49 -18.85
N PRO A 258 -10.39 -4.38 -18.49
CA PRO A 258 -10.53 -5.81 -18.80
C PRO A 258 -11.62 -6.46 -17.94
N VAL A 259 -12.37 -7.38 -18.55
CA VAL A 259 -13.22 -8.32 -17.82
C VAL A 259 -12.38 -9.51 -17.38
N LEU A 260 -12.37 -9.79 -16.09
CA LEU A 260 -11.58 -10.88 -15.52
C LEU A 260 -12.42 -12.17 -15.45
N GLU A 261 -12.18 -13.09 -16.37
CA GLU A 261 -12.86 -14.40 -16.45
C GLU A 261 -12.19 -15.48 -15.58
N GLU A 262 -10.92 -15.27 -15.22
CA GLU A 262 -10.10 -16.17 -14.42
C GLU A 262 -9.18 -15.37 -13.50
N ASP A 263 -8.58 -16.03 -12.52
CA ASP A 263 -7.70 -15.42 -11.54
C ASP A 263 -6.54 -14.67 -12.20
N ALA A 264 -6.55 -13.34 -12.04
CA ALA A 264 -5.70 -12.43 -12.78
C ALA A 264 -4.92 -11.47 -11.86
N LEU A 265 -3.70 -11.17 -12.29
CA LEU A 265 -2.89 -10.05 -11.85
C LEU A 265 -3.01 -8.94 -12.89
N VAL A 266 -3.60 -7.81 -12.50
CA VAL A 266 -3.75 -6.66 -13.40
C VAL A 266 -2.47 -5.83 -13.38
N ILE A 267 -1.84 -5.68 -14.54
CA ILE A 267 -0.63 -4.88 -14.73
C ILE A 267 -1.02 -3.62 -15.51
N CYS A 268 -0.95 -2.48 -14.83
CA CYS A 268 -1.34 -1.19 -15.37
C CYS A 268 -0.13 -0.40 -15.88
N GLU A 269 -0.23 0.15 -17.10
CA GLU A 269 0.65 1.24 -17.54
C GLU A 269 0.02 2.56 -17.10
N GLY A 270 0.56 3.13 -16.01
CA GLY A 270 -0.06 4.27 -15.31
C GLY A 270 -0.62 3.85 -13.95
N VAL A 271 -1.58 4.63 -13.45
CA VAL A 271 -2.19 4.43 -12.12
C VAL A 271 -3.69 4.15 -12.29
N LEU A 272 -4.22 3.19 -11.53
CA LEU A 272 -5.66 2.96 -11.47
C LEU A 272 -6.33 4.01 -10.59
N THR A 273 -7.48 4.51 -11.04
CA THR A 273 -8.33 5.36 -10.20
C THR A 273 -9.17 4.52 -9.23
N PRO A 274 -9.77 5.13 -8.17
CA PRO A 274 -10.62 4.40 -7.24
C PRO A 274 -11.82 3.71 -7.93
N GLY A 275 -12.48 4.39 -8.88
CA GLY A 275 -13.61 3.82 -9.63
C GLY A 275 -13.21 2.64 -10.52
N GLN A 276 -12.02 2.71 -11.15
CA GLN A 276 -11.48 1.59 -11.92
C GLN A 276 -11.17 0.39 -11.02
N LEU A 277 -10.57 0.61 -9.85
CA LEU A 277 -10.32 -0.46 -8.89
C LEU A 277 -11.61 -1.13 -8.43
N LEU A 278 -12.65 -0.37 -8.08
CA LEU A 278 -13.96 -0.92 -7.69
C LEU A 278 -14.58 -1.75 -8.81
N THR A 279 -14.47 -1.29 -10.06
CA THR A 279 -14.97 -2.01 -11.23
C THR A 279 -14.23 -3.35 -11.42
N LEU A 280 -12.93 -3.39 -11.14
CA LEU A 280 -12.10 -4.59 -11.23
C LEU A 280 -12.20 -5.51 -10.01
N ALA A 281 -12.69 -5.02 -8.86
CA ALA A 281 -12.70 -5.70 -7.55
C ALA A 281 -13.69 -6.88 -7.45
N GLY A 282 -13.70 -7.75 -8.46
CA GLY A 282 -14.44 -9.00 -8.50
C GLY A 282 -13.65 -10.19 -7.93
N PRO A 283 -14.24 -11.40 -7.97
CA PRO A 283 -13.67 -12.61 -7.34
C PRO A 283 -12.36 -13.08 -7.96
N HIS A 284 -12.07 -12.64 -9.19
CA HIS A 284 -10.91 -13.06 -9.98
C HIS A 284 -9.72 -12.09 -9.89
N LEU A 285 -9.88 -10.92 -9.28
CA LEU A 285 -8.75 -10.02 -9.07
C LEU A 285 -7.88 -10.55 -7.93
N ARG A 286 -6.67 -10.99 -8.24
CA ARG A 286 -5.71 -11.52 -7.26
C ARG A 286 -4.64 -10.52 -6.83
N GLY A 287 -4.41 -9.47 -7.62
CA GLY A 287 -3.51 -8.40 -7.26
C GLY A 287 -3.31 -7.40 -8.38
N ILE A 288 -2.63 -6.31 -8.07
CA ILE A 288 -2.41 -5.19 -8.99
C ILE A 288 -0.93 -4.78 -8.97
N VAL A 289 -0.40 -4.50 -10.16
CA VAL A 289 0.87 -3.83 -10.35
C VAL A 289 0.62 -2.55 -11.15
N MET A 290 1.09 -1.41 -10.65
CA MET A 290 0.90 -0.11 -11.32
C MET A 290 2.15 0.77 -11.20
N SER A 291 2.19 1.87 -11.95
CA SER A 291 3.28 2.85 -11.89
C SER A 291 3.26 3.64 -10.58
N ALA A 292 4.41 4.17 -10.19
CA ALA A 292 4.54 5.11 -9.07
C ALA A 292 3.73 6.39 -9.29
N GLY A 293 3.26 7.00 -8.20
CA GLY A 293 2.42 8.20 -8.22
C GLY A 293 1.03 8.03 -7.62
N GLY A 294 0.76 6.92 -6.93
CA GLY A 294 -0.54 6.60 -6.32
C GLY A 294 -0.45 5.88 -4.97
N GLU A 295 0.73 5.73 -4.37
CA GLU A 295 1.00 4.89 -3.18
C GLU A 295 0.23 5.30 -1.91
N THR A 296 -0.18 6.56 -1.88
CA THR A 296 -0.92 7.24 -0.80
C THR A 296 -2.30 7.72 -1.26
N SER A 297 -2.66 7.47 -2.53
CA SER A 297 -3.96 7.86 -3.10
C SER A 297 -5.12 7.08 -2.48
N HIS A 298 -6.35 7.52 -2.75
CA HIS A 298 -7.54 6.77 -2.39
C HIS A 298 -7.58 5.36 -3.01
N THR A 299 -6.95 5.14 -4.17
CA THR A 299 -6.80 3.80 -4.74
C THR A 299 -5.99 2.88 -3.82
N ALA A 300 -4.91 3.38 -3.23
CA ALA A 300 -4.07 2.62 -2.29
C ALA A 300 -4.81 2.28 -1.00
N ILE A 301 -5.59 3.23 -0.47
CA ILE A 301 -6.43 3.03 0.72
C ILE A 301 -7.48 1.96 0.43
N LEU A 302 -8.19 2.10 -0.70
CA LEU A 302 -9.20 1.16 -1.12
C LEU A 302 -8.65 -0.26 -1.33
N ALA A 303 -7.46 -0.39 -1.94
CA ALA A 303 -6.82 -1.70 -2.11
C ALA A 303 -6.56 -2.40 -0.77
N ARG A 304 -6.13 -1.65 0.27
CA ARG A 304 -5.94 -2.19 1.63
C ARG A 304 -7.25 -2.61 2.27
N ALA A 305 -8.29 -1.77 2.18
CA ALA A 305 -9.62 -2.07 2.71
C ALA A 305 -10.20 -3.36 2.08
N LEU A 306 -9.99 -3.53 0.77
CA LEU A 306 -10.42 -4.71 0.01
C LEU A 306 -9.46 -5.90 0.13
N LYS A 307 -8.32 -5.75 0.84
CA LYS A 307 -7.26 -6.76 0.98
C LYS A 307 -6.74 -7.28 -0.36
N ILE A 308 -6.66 -6.40 -1.36
CA ILE A 308 -6.11 -6.70 -2.68
C ILE A 308 -4.61 -6.36 -2.64
N PRO A 309 -3.71 -7.32 -2.90
CA PRO A 309 -2.28 -7.04 -2.99
C PRO A 309 -1.98 -6.00 -4.08
N LEU A 310 -1.20 -4.97 -3.76
CA LEU A 310 -0.88 -3.88 -4.68
C LEU A 310 0.59 -3.51 -4.60
N LEU A 311 1.28 -3.55 -5.75
CA LEU A 311 2.67 -3.14 -5.90
C LEU A 311 2.78 -1.92 -6.82
N SER A 312 3.50 -0.91 -6.35
CA SER A 312 3.92 0.24 -7.15
C SER A 312 5.33 0.02 -7.68
N LEU A 313 5.53 0.17 -8.99
CA LEU A 313 6.83 0.11 -9.66
C LEU A 313 7.21 1.49 -10.20
N ALA A 314 8.51 1.81 -10.23
CA ALA A 314 8.99 3.02 -10.89
C ALA A 314 8.62 3.09 -12.38
N ALA A 315 8.56 1.93 -13.04
CA ALA A 315 8.14 1.77 -14.42
C ALA A 315 7.52 0.38 -14.63
N THR A 316 6.36 0.30 -15.27
CA THR A 316 5.71 -0.98 -15.62
C THR A 316 6.01 -1.45 -17.04
N GLN A 317 6.57 -0.59 -17.90
CA GLN A 317 6.95 -0.93 -19.28
C GLN A 317 7.80 -2.20 -19.42
N PRO A 318 8.75 -2.50 -18.52
CA PRO A 318 9.49 -3.77 -18.59
C PRO A 318 8.60 -5.01 -18.49
N LEU A 319 7.49 -4.95 -17.74
CA LEU A 319 6.53 -6.06 -17.65
C LEU A 319 5.70 -6.18 -18.93
N PHE A 320 5.32 -5.05 -19.54
CA PHE A 320 4.64 -5.02 -20.84
C PHE A 320 5.55 -5.53 -21.97
N ALA A 321 6.86 -5.30 -21.88
CA ALA A 321 7.83 -5.84 -22.83
C ALA A 321 8.05 -7.35 -22.64
N ALA A 322 8.05 -7.83 -21.40
CA ALA A 322 8.20 -9.25 -21.08
C ALA A 322 7.00 -10.08 -21.56
N ARG A 323 5.77 -9.55 -21.46
CA ARG A 323 4.51 -10.23 -21.81
C ARG A 323 4.42 -11.66 -21.27
N ALA A 324 4.85 -11.87 -20.02
CA ALA A 324 4.71 -13.17 -19.39
C ALA A 324 3.24 -13.52 -19.19
N GLU A 325 2.92 -14.81 -19.25
CA GLU A 325 1.58 -15.31 -19.02
C GLU A 325 1.22 -15.24 -17.54
N ARG A 326 2.18 -15.54 -16.66
CA ARG A 326 1.95 -15.59 -15.21
C ARG A 326 2.98 -14.80 -14.43
N TYR A 327 2.51 -14.22 -13.33
CA TYR A 327 3.36 -13.52 -12.38
C TYR A 327 3.09 -13.95 -10.95
N LEU A 328 4.17 -14.04 -10.18
CA LEU A 328 4.16 -14.09 -8.73
C LEU A 328 4.36 -12.67 -8.19
N LEU A 329 3.35 -12.14 -7.54
CA LEU A 329 3.39 -10.88 -6.79
C LEU A 329 3.62 -11.18 -5.31
N GLY A 330 4.70 -10.64 -4.74
CA GLY A 330 4.92 -10.55 -3.30
C GLY A 330 4.87 -9.09 -2.87
N ALA A 331 3.66 -8.55 -2.71
CA ALA A 331 3.48 -7.12 -2.43
C ALA A 331 4.08 -6.73 -1.08
N GLY A 332 3.99 -7.59 -0.05
CA GLY A 332 4.60 -7.31 1.25
C GLY A 332 6.12 -7.29 1.24
N GLN A 333 6.75 -8.06 0.34
CA GLN A 333 8.19 -8.07 0.12
C GLN A 333 8.63 -7.10 -1.00
N GLY A 334 7.69 -6.40 -1.64
CA GLY A 334 7.98 -5.40 -2.66
C GLY A 334 8.50 -5.95 -3.99
N PHE A 335 8.02 -7.10 -4.46
CA PHE A 335 8.46 -7.65 -5.75
C PHE A 335 7.33 -8.23 -6.61
N VAL A 336 7.59 -8.31 -7.92
CA VAL A 336 6.83 -9.08 -8.89
C VAL A 336 7.79 -9.85 -9.79
N LEU A 337 7.47 -11.11 -10.06
CA LEU A 337 8.35 -12.07 -10.73
C LEU A 337 7.60 -12.78 -11.86
N ALA A 338 8.15 -12.77 -13.07
CA ALA A 338 7.56 -13.37 -14.27
C ALA A 338 7.87 -14.85 -14.38
N GLU A 339 6.90 -15.67 -14.79
CA GLU A 339 7.08 -17.11 -15.02
C GLU A 339 7.82 -17.81 -13.88
N PRO A 340 7.20 -17.95 -12.69
CA PRO A 340 7.87 -18.43 -11.50
C PRO A 340 8.41 -19.85 -11.70
N ASP A 341 9.74 -19.95 -11.65
CA ASP A 341 10.47 -21.22 -11.67
C ASP A 341 10.27 -22.03 -10.38
N GLU A 342 10.89 -23.21 -10.30
CA GLU A 342 10.76 -24.10 -9.14
C GLU A 342 11.19 -23.42 -7.84
N ILE A 343 12.21 -22.55 -7.87
CA ILE A 343 12.64 -21.81 -6.67
C ILE A 343 11.52 -20.88 -6.21
N ALA A 344 10.97 -20.08 -7.12
CA ALA A 344 9.90 -19.15 -6.80
C ALA A 344 8.62 -19.86 -6.31
N GLN A 345 8.29 -21.02 -6.89
CA GLN A 345 7.15 -21.84 -6.45
C GLN A 345 7.37 -22.43 -5.05
N ARG A 346 8.58 -22.90 -4.73
CA ARG A 346 8.89 -23.38 -3.37
C ARG A 346 8.84 -22.25 -2.35
N TRP A 347 9.33 -21.06 -2.71
CA TRP A 347 9.21 -19.87 -1.86
C TRP A 347 7.74 -19.55 -1.57
N LEU A 348 6.88 -19.55 -2.60
CA LEU A 348 5.44 -19.29 -2.47
C LEU A 348 4.76 -20.32 -1.56
N ALA A 349 5.11 -21.60 -1.68
CA ALA A 349 4.57 -22.66 -0.83
C ALA A 349 4.89 -22.43 0.65
N LEU A 350 6.12 -22.02 0.97
CA LEU A 350 6.54 -21.68 2.33
C LEU A 350 5.86 -20.39 2.83
N GLU A 351 5.78 -19.36 1.99
CA GLU A 351 5.11 -18.10 2.36
C GLU A 351 3.62 -18.31 2.67
N THR A 352 2.94 -19.17 1.90
CA THR A 352 1.53 -19.51 2.13
C THR A 352 1.31 -20.23 3.47
N GLN A 353 2.30 -20.98 3.95
CA GLN A 353 2.23 -21.71 5.22
C GLN A 353 2.61 -20.87 6.44
N LYS A 354 3.24 -19.70 6.24
CA LYS A 354 3.81 -18.85 7.30
C LYS A 354 2.84 -18.50 8.43
N PHE A 355 1.57 -18.27 8.10
CA PHE A 355 0.52 -17.91 9.07
C PHE A 355 -0.57 -19.00 9.23
N ALA A 356 -0.29 -20.24 8.80
CA ALA A 356 -1.26 -21.32 8.85
C ALA A 356 -1.50 -21.87 10.27
N ASP A 357 -0.58 -21.64 11.22
CA ASP A 357 -0.74 -22.03 12.62
C ASP A 357 -1.18 -20.82 13.48
N PRO A 358 -2.44 -20.80 13.96
CA PRO A 358 -2.97 -19.67 14.72
C PRO A 358 -2.54 -19.67 16.20
N THR A 359 -1.72 -20.62 16.66
CA THR A 359 -1.30 -20.71 18.07
C THR A 359 -0.20 -19.69 18.41
N LEU A 360 -0.59 -18.42 18.45
CA LEU A 360 0.19 -17.35 19.06
C LEU A 360 0.20 -17.56 20.59
N THR A 361 1.16 -18.34 21.09
CA THR A 361 1.45 -18.41 22.51
C THR A 361 2.29 -17.21 22.93
N SER A 362 1.86 -16.50 23.98
CA SER A 362 2.55 -15.33 24.54
C SER A 362 3.70 -15.74 25.47
N ASP A 363 4.65 -16.58 25.00
CA ASP A 363 5.88 -16.80 25.76
C ASP A 363 6.86 -15.66 25.50
N ASP A 364 7.19 -14.97 26.59
CA ASP A 364 8.10 -13.84 26.64
C ASP A 364 9.60 -14.23 26.75
N GLY A 365 9.90 -15.52 26.82
CA GLY A 365 11.26 -16.02 26.89
C GLY A 365 12.06 -15.91 25.58
N MET A 366 13.39 -15.97 25.70
CA MET A 366 14.29 -16.23 24.56
C MET A 366 14.07 -17.63 23.96
N PHE A 367 13.53 -18.56 24.75
CA PHE A 367 13.12 -19.90 24.34
C PHE A 367 11.60 -19.99 24.36
N SER A 368 11.00 -20.55 23.32
CA SER A 368 9.56 -20.83 23.25
C SER A 368 9.36 -22.13 22.49
N GLU A 369 8.37 -22.93 22.89
CA GLU A 369 7.98 -24.14 22.16
C GLU A 369 7.54 -23.82 20.73
N SER A 370 6.90 -22.67 20.53
CA SER A 370 6.48 -22.18 19.22
C SER A 370 7.65 -21.86 18.28
N LEU A 371 8.89 -21.85 18.79
CA LEU A 371 10.11 -21.65 18.00
C LEU A 371 10.87 -22.96 17.77
N VAL A 372 10.30 -24.11 18.12
CA VAL A 372 10.92 -25.43 17.95
C VAL A 372 10.13 -26.26 16.95
N PHE A 373 10.79 -26.62 15.85
CA PHE A 373 10.29 -27.55 14.85
C PHE A 373 11.02 -28.88 14.94
N LEU A 374 10.27 -29.98 14.96
CA LEU A 374 10.82 -31.32 15.05
C LEU A 374 10.54 -32.11 13.78
N ASP A 375 11.58 -32.76 13.28
CA ASP A 375 11.55 -33.73 12.18
C ASP A 375 10.90 -33.18 10.89
N GLU A 376 11.17 -31.91 10.59
CA GLU A 376 10.73 -31.22 9.38
C GLU A 376 11.39 -31.81 8.13
N ARG A 377 10.65 -31.85 7.02
CA ARG A 377 11.15 -32.29 5.72
C ARG A 377 11.33 -31.08 4.81
N LEU A 378 12.54 -30.56 4.78
CA LEU A 378 12.95 -29.42 3.96
C LEU A 378 14.01 -29.87 2.96
N GLN A 379 14.10 -29.20 1.81
CA GLN A 379 14.94 -29.64 0.69
C GLN A 379 16.35 -29.08 0.73
N ASP A 380 16.53 -27.86 1.24
CA ASP A 380 17.81 -27.19 1.23
C ASP A 380 17.96 -26.19 2.40
N LYS A 381 19.18 -25.68 2.54
CA LYS A 381 19.57 -24.69 3.55
C LYS A 381 18.72 -23.40 3.51
N HIS A 382 18.25 -22.98 2.34
CA HIS A 382 17.45 -21.77 2.21
C HIS A 382 16.03 -21.99 2.76
N GLU A 383 15.45 -23.17 2.55
CA GLU A 383 14.14 -23.52 3.13
C GLU A 383 14.20 -23.54 4.66
N VAL A 384 15.30 -24.08 5.23
CA VAL A 384 15.53 -24.06 6.68
C VAL A 384 15.60 -22.63 7.21
N ILE A 385 16.44 -21.77 6.61
CA ILE A 385 16.60 -20.40 7.07
C ILE A 385 15.28 -19.63 6.92
N LYS A 386 14.61 -19.74 5.76
CA LYS A 386 13.32 -19.10 5.52
C LYS A 386 12.27 -19.54 6.54
N ARG A 387 12.10 -20.85 6.78
CA ARG A 387 11.15 -21.40 7.75
C ARG A 387 11.36 -20.80 9.15
N LEU A 388 12.62 -20.70 9.58
CA LEU A 388 12.97 -20.16 10.88
C LEU A 388 12.73 -18.65 10.97
N THR A 389 13.08 -17.87 9.95
CA THR A 389 12.88 -16.41 9.94
C THR A 389 11.42 -16.02 9.76
N ASP A 390 10.66 -16.77 8.95
CA ASP A 390 9.21 -16.61 8.80
C ASP A 390 8.51 -16.77 10.13
N ASN A 391 8.91 -17.79 10.90
CA ASN A 391 8.33 -18.06 12.21
C ASN A 391 8.63 -16.94 13.22
N LEU A 392 9.79 -16.30 13.14
CA LEU A 392 10.08 -15.13 13.96
C LEU A 392 9.11 -13.99 13.67
N GLU A 393 8.81 -13.72 12.39
CA GLU A 393 7.85 -12.68 12.03
C GLU A 393 6.42 -13.07 12.43
N ALA A 394 6.01 -14.32 12.20
CA ALA A 394 4.70 -14.85 12.59
C ALA A 394 4.43 -14.66 14.10
N HIS A 395 5.45 -14.86 14.93
CA HIS A 395 5.39 -14.64 16.38
C HIS A 395 5.78 -13.22 16.84
N ARG A 396 5.86 -12.24 15.92
CA ARG A 396 6.19 -10.83 16.20
C ARG A 396 7.55 -10.63 16.90
N ARG A 397 8.49 -11.54 16.68
CA ARG A 397 9.90 -11.50 17.15
C ARG A 397 10.83 -10.87 16.11
N ALA A 398 10.34 -10.67 14.89
CA ALA A 398 10.95 -9.83 13.86
C ALA A 398 9.89 -8.94 13.20
N VAL A 399 10.27 -7.73 12.79
CA VAL A 399 9.41 -6.84 11.98
C VAL A 399 9.36 -7.25 10.50
N SER A 400 10.34 -8.02 10.04
CA SER A 400 10.44 -8.51 8.66
C SER A 400 11.31 -9.77 8.63
N ALA A 401 10.74 -10.89 8.18
CA ALA A 401 11.48 -12.13 7.95
C ALA A 401 12.56 -11.94 6.89
N THR A 402 12.28 -11.15 5.84
CA THR A 402 13.23 -10.86 4.75
C THR A 402 14.49 -10.17 5.27
N LEU A 403 14.36 -9.16 6.12
CA LEU A 403 15.50 -8.47 6.72
C LEU A 403 16.27 -9.37 7.71
N ALA A 404 15.55 -10.21 8.48
CA ALA A 404 16.16 -11.18 9.36
C ALA A 404 16.96 -12.24 8.57
N GLU A 405 16.38 -12.78 7.50
CA GLU A 405 17.01 -13.72 6.56
C GLU A 405 18.30 -13.11 5.99
N GLN A 406 18.23 -11.87 5.49
CA GLN A 406 19.39 -11.18 4.94
C GLN A 406 20.53 -11.05 5.96
N ALA A 407 20.22 -10.70 7.21
CA ALA A 407 21.21 -10.58 8.27
C ALA A 407 21.88 -11.94 8.61
N ILE A 408 21.11 -13.04 8.58
CA ILE A 408 21.65 -14.40 8.75
C ILE A 408 22.59 -14.76 7.59
N TRP A 409 22.17 -14.51 6.35
CA TRP A 409 22.98 -14.81 5.17
C TRP A 409 24.26 -13.98 5.07
N GLN A 410 24.23 -12.71 5.48
CA GLN A 410 25.43 -11.89 5.59
C GLN A 410 26.46 -12.54 6.52
N ARG A 411 26.02 -13.14 7.63
CA ARG A 411 26.91 -13.86 8.55
C ARG A 411 27.42 -15.17 7.96
N GLU A 412 26.53 -15.92 7.30
CA GLU A 412 26.82 -17.20 6.65
C GLU A 412 27.84 -17.07 5.52
N ALA A 413 27.76 -15.99 4.74
CA ALA A 413 28.65 -15.74 3.62
C ALA A 413 30.13 -15.54 4.03
N VAL A 414 30.38 -15.12 5.28
CA VAL A 414 31.75 -14.93 5.79
C VAL A 414 32.39 -16.28 6.14
N PHE A 415 31.66 -17.13 6.86
CA PHE A 415 32.07 -18.50 7.21
C PHE A 415 30.84 -19.36 7.45
N THR A 416 30.93 -20.65 7.11
CA THR A 416 29.86 -21.61 7.38
C THR A 416 29.47 -21.60 8.86
N THR A 417 28.17 -21.63 9.13
CA THR A 417 27.64 -21.74 10.49
C THR A 417 27.50 -23.20 10.94
N ALA A 418 27.94 -24.16 10.11
CA ALA A 418 28.11 -25.54 10.54
C ALA A 418 29.14 -25.60 11.68
N LEU A 419 28.74 -26.19 12.81
CA LEU A 419 29.62 -26.41 13.96
C LEU A 419 30.30 -27.79 13.89
N GLY A 420 29.84 -28.67 12.99
CA GLY A 420 30.13 -30.09 12.98
C GLY A 420 29.11 -30.89 13.81
N PHE A 421 29.32 -32.21 13.92
CA PHE A 421 28.43 -33.13 14.66
C PHE A 421 26.97 -33.11 14.19
N SER A 422 26.73 -32.79 12.92
CA SER A 422 25.40 -32.60 12.34
C SER A 422 24.60 -31.43 12.92
N ILE A 423 25.29 -30.38 13.39
CA ILE A 423 24.67 -29.17 13.96
C ILE A 423 25.11 -27.91 13.20
N ALA A 424 24.16 -27.00 12.93
CA ALA A 424 24.43 -25.64 12.49
C ALA A 424 23.86 -24.61 13.46
N ILE A 425 24.53 -23.46 13.56
CA ILE A 425 24.14 -22.36 14.44
C ILE A 425 24.10 -21.03 13.65
N PRO A 426 23.13 -20.87 12.72
CA PRO A 426 22.94 -19.61 12.03
C PRO A 426 22.60 -18.50 13.02
N HIS A 427 23.24 -17.34 12.91
CA HIS A 427 23.05 -16.27 13.89
C HIS A 427 23.19 -14.89 13.29
N CYS A 428 22.42 -13.94 13.83
CA CYS A 428 22.50 -12.54 13.46
C CYS A 428 22.25 -11.64 14.66
N LYS A 429 22.69 -10.39 14.52
CA LYS A 429 22.25 -9.26 15.33
C LYS A 429 21.72 -8.23 14.35
N SER A 430 20.46 -7.80 14.50
CA SER A 430 19.81 -6.92 13.53
C SER A 430 18.73 -6.07 14.18
N SER A 431 18.56 -4.85 13.67
CA SER A 431 17.45 -3.96 14.01
C SER A 431 16.08 -4.52 13.58
N ALA A 432 16.05 -5.48 12.65
CA ALA A 432 14.83 -6.17 12.24
C ALA A 432 14.29 -7.13 13.32
N ILE A 433 15.12 -7.51 14.29
CA ILE A 433 14.73 -8.40 15.39
C ILE A 433 14.16 -7.55 16.52
N THR A 434 12.86 -7.70 16.77
CA THR A 434 12.16 -7.02 17.88
C THR A 434 12.49 -7.67 19.22
N ARG A 435 12.79 -8.98 19.22
CA ARG A 435 13.08 -9.74 20.44
C ARG A 435 14.10 -10.83 20.22
N SER A 436 15.16 -10.87 21.06
CA SER A 436 16.14 -11.95 20.93
C SER A 436 15.53 -13.31 21.19
N SER A 437 15.83 -14.26 20.32
CA SER A 437 15.17 -15.56 20.25
C SER A 437 16.14 -16.66 19.85
N ILE A 438 15.92 -17.85 20.39
CA ILE A 438 16.55 -19.09 19.93
C ILE A 438 15.47 -19.92 19.26
N SER A 439 15.64 -20.18 17.98
CA SER A 439 14.76 -21.04 17.19
C SER A 439 15.48 -22.33 16.85
N VAL A 440 14.78 -23.45 16.96
CA VAL A 440 15.36 -24.78 16.76
C VAL A 440 14.60 -25.47 15.66
N LEU A 441 15.32 -26.13 14.76
CA LEU A 441 14.74 -26.99 13.75
C LEU A 441 15.53 -28.28 13.68
N ARG A 442 14.87 -29.41 13.94
CA ARG A 442 15.40 -30.74 13.64
C ARG A 442 14.82 -31.21 12.32
N LEU A 443 15.71 -31.65 11.43
CA LEU A 443 15.34 -32.22 10.13
C LEU A 443 15.07 -33.71 10.26
N ALA A 444 14.09 -34.22 9.51
CA ALA A 444 13.84 -35.66 9.40
C ALA A 444 15.09 -36.37 8.83
N GLU A 445 15.70 -35.78 7.81
CA GLU A 445 16.90 -36.27 7.12
C GLU A 445 18.00 -35.19 7.10
N PRO A 446 19.28 -35.53 7.28
CA PRO A 446 20.36 -34.55 7.22
C PRO A 446 20.46 -33.87 5.84
N LEU A 447 20.72 -32.56 5.83
CA LEU A 447 20.93 -31.76 4.61
C LEU A 447 22.38 -31.27 4.51
N GLY A 448 22.87 -31.07 3.28
CA GLY A 448 24.16 -30.42 3.05
C GLY A 448 24.12 -28.95 3.50
N TRP A 449 25.15 -28.50 4.24
CA TRP A 449 25.21 -27.14 4.80
C TRP A 449 26.41 -26.32 4.30
N GLY A 450 26.95 -26.69 3.14
CA GLY A 450 28.14 -26.08 2.53
C GLY A 450 29.42 -26.84 2.87
N GLY A 451 30.34 -26.95 1.90
CA GLY A 451 31.48 -27.86 2.01
C GLY A 451 31.03 -29.32 2.10
N ASP A 452 31.74 -30.12 2.90
CA ASP A 452 31.45 -31.54 3.14
C ASP A 452 30.56 -31.77 4.38
N GLU A 453 30.06 -30.70 5.01
CA GLU A 453 29.26 -30.78 6.24
C GLU A 453 27.79 -31.09 5.95
N THR A 454 27.23 -32.01 6.72
CA THR A 454 25.79 -32.32 6.74
C THR A 454 25.20 -31.97 8.09
N VAL A 455 23.97 -31.46 8.11
CA VAL A 455 23.32 -30.92 9.31
C VAL A 455 21.94 -31.56 9.47
N LYS A 456 21.63 -31.99 10.69
CA LYS A 456 20.30 -32.51 11.08
C LYS A 456 19.63 -31.62 12.14
N LEU A 457 20.39 -30.88 12.93
CA LEU A 457 19.86 -29.97 13.95
C LEU A 457 20.37 -28.55 13.71
N VAL A 458 19.45 -27.60 13.66
CA VAL A 458 19.74 -26.19 13.40
C VAL A 458 19.26 -25.40 14.61
N ILE A 459 20.14 -24.62 15.22
CA ILE A 459 19.83 -23.77 16.37
C ILE A 459 20.12 -22.33 15.95
N MET A 460 19.09 -21.61 15.50
CA MET A 460 19.23 -20.22 15.06
C MET A 460 19.19 -19.25 16.24
N LEU A 461 20.14 -18.32 16.30
CA LEU A 461 20.14 -17.21 17.25
C LEU A 461 19.85 -15.89 16.53
N ALA A 462 18.67 -15.34 16.76
CA ALA A 462 18.30 -14.03 16.27
C ALA A 462 18.35 -13.03 17.43
N LEU A 463 19.18 -11.99 17.31
CA LEU A 463 19.43 -11.05 18.41
C LEU A 463 19.00 -9.63 18.05
N SER A 464 18.29 -8.99 18.97
CA SER A 464 17.93 -7.58 18.82
C SER A 464 19.14 -6.68 19.05
N GLU A 465 19.23 -5.59 18.29
CA GLU A 465 20.22 -4.53 18.54
C GLU A 465 19.92 -3.70 19.79
N GLN A 466 18.64 -3.66 20.20
CA GLN A 466 18.15 -2.84 21.29
C GLN A 466 18.37 -3.50 22.68
N GLU A 467 18.61 -4.82 22.70
CA GLU A 467 18.80 -5.58 23.94
C GLU A 467 20.28 -5.61 24.39
N GLN A 468 20.51 -5.66 25.70
CA GLN A 468 21.85 -5.61 26.30
C GLN A 468 22.70 -6.84 25.93
N ALA A 469 24.03 -6.70 26.02
CA ALA A 469 25.04 -7.70 25.60
C ALA A 469 25.02 -9.07 26.32
N GLN A 470 24.06 -9.34 27.21
CA GLN A 470 23.93 -10.59 27.96
C GLN A 470 23.73 -11.81 27.04
N HIS A 471 23.10 -11.62 25.87
CA HIS A 471 22.82 -12.70 24.92
C HIS A 471 24.07 -13.33 24.27
N MET A 472 25.20 -12.60 24.18
CA MET A 472 26.47 -13.18 23.72
C MET A 472 27.04 -14.23 24.68
N ARG A 473 26.75 -14.10 25.99
CA ARG A 473 27.12 -15.12 26.98
C ARG A 473 26.31 -16.38 26.78
N ILE A 474 25.01 -16.25 26.49
CA ILE A 474 24.10 -17.38 26.21
C ILE A 474 24.60 -18.19 25.01
N PHE A 475 24.98 -17.52 23.91
CA PHE A 475 25.57 -18.18 22.75
C PHE A 475 26.84 -18.95 23.10
N SER A 476 27.78 -18.32 23.83
CA SER A 476 29.05 -18.95 24.20
C SER A 476 28.86 -20.18 25.08
N VAL A 477 27.88 -20.13 25.98
CA VAL A 477 27.47 -21.25 26.85
C VAL A 477 26.88 -22.39 26.03
N LEU A 478 25.92 -22.09 25.15
CA LEU A 478 25.27 -23.09 24.31
C LEU A 478 26.27 -23.76 23.35
N ALA A 479 27.10 -22.98 22.65
CA ALA A 479 28.12 -23.52 21.75
C ALA A 479 29.07 -24.49 22.47
N ARG A 480 29.49 -24.16 23.71
CA ARG A 480 30.30 -25.05 24.53
C ARG A 480 29.52 -26.31 24.93
N ARG A 481 28.25 -26.17 25.31
CA ARG A 481 27.43 -27.32 25.71
C ARG A 481 27.21 -28.30 24.55
N LEU A 482 27.04 -27.79 23.33
CA LEU A 482 26.88 -28.58 22.11
C LEU A 482 28.14 -29.40 21.74
N MET A 483 29.30 -29.09 22.32
CA MET A 483 30.50 -29.94 22.19
C MET A 483 30.39 -31.27 22.96
N HIS A 484 29.51 -31.36 23.96
CA HIS A 484 29.30 -32.59 24.72
C HIS A 484 28.34 -33.54 23.99
N GLU A 485 28.81 -34.75 23.70
CA GLU A 485 28.05 -35.79 22.97
C GLU A 485 26.72 -36.13 23.64
N SER A 486 26.71 -36.34 24.96
CA SER A 486 25.50 -36.66 25.72
C SER A 486 24.41 -35.59 25.60
N PHE A 487 24.79 -34.31 25.48
CA PHE A 487 23.81 -33.24 25.30
C PHE A 487 23.25 -33.21 23.87
N ARG A 488 24.09 -33.49 22.86
CA ARG A 488 23.63 -33.61 21.46
C ARG A 488 22.66 -34.79 21.31
N GLU A 489 22.97 -35.92 21.91
CA GLU A 489 22.09 -37.11 21.89
C GLU A 489 20.73 -36.82 22.53
N GLN A 490 20.71 -36.10 23.67
CA GLN A 490 19.47 -35.67 24.31
C GLN A 490 18.61 -34.78 23.40
N LEU A 491 19.22 -33.78 22.74
CA LEU A 491 18.51 -32.91 21.80
C LEU A 491 17.99 -33.68 20.57
N MET A 492 18.76 -34.64 20.07
CA MET A 492 18.35 -35.48 18.93
C MET A 492 17.25 -36.48 19.29
N ALA A 493 17.18 -36.93 20.54
CA ALA A 493 16.18 -37.88 21.03
C ALA A 493 14.92 -37.24 21.62
N ALA A 494 14.87 -35.91 21.78
CA ALA A 494 13.72 -35.22 22.34
C ALA A 494 12.50 -35.30 21.40
N ASP A 495 11.37 -35.84 21.87
CA ASP A 495 10.18 -36.05 21.03
C ASP A 495 9.19 -34.87 21.04
N THR A 496 9.40 -33.87 21.91
CA THR A 496 8.50 -32.71 22.03
C THR A 496 9.24 -31.38 22.03
N PRO A 497 8.61 -30.30 21.50
CA PRO A 497 9.13 -28.93 21.62
C PRO A 497 9.49 -28.53 23.06
N GLU A 498 8.63 -28.87 24.02
CA GLU A 498 8.83 -28.61 25.46
C GLU A 498 10.13 -29.24 26.00
N ALA A 499 10.41 -30.49 25.63
CA ALA A 499 11.61 -31.19 26.06
C ALA A 499 12.89 -30.52 25.53
N VAL A 500 12.87 -30.09 24.26
CA VAL A 500 13.99 -29.33 23.67
C VAL A 500 14.19 -27.99 24.38
N VAL A 501 13.10 -27.25 24.62
CA VAL A 501 13.15 -25.97 25.34
C VAL A 501 13.72 -26.16 26.75
N THR A 502 13.31 -27.21 27.46
CA THR A 502 13.77 -27.51 28.81
C THR A 502 15.27 -27.80 28.83
N LEU A 503 15.76 -28.67 27.93
CA LEU A 503 17.19 -28.99 27.79
C LEU A 503 18.03 -27.74 27.51
N LEU A 504 17.55 -26.85 26.62
CA LEU A 504 18.26 -25.62 26.28
C LEU A 504 18.25 -24.60 27.42
N ARG A 505 17.13 -24.46 28.15
CA ARG A 505 17.03 -23.58 29.33
C ARG A 505 17.99 -24.03 30.43
N GLU A 506 18.00 -25.33 30.76
CA GLU A 506 18.92 -25.90 31.75
C GLU A 506 20.39 -25.69 31.37
N ALA A 507 20.73 -25.88 30.09
CA ALA A 507 22.10 -25.67 29.60
C ALA A 507 22.60 -24.24 29.78
N VAL A 508 21.70 -23.24 29.75
CA VAL A 508 22.05 -21.82 29.91
C VAL A 508 22.04 -21.40 31.38
N ILE A 509 21.16 -21.97 32.21
CA ILE A 509 21.05 -21.69 33.66
C ILE A 509 22.25 -22.27 34.43
N LEU A 510 22.77 -23.43 34.04
CA LEU A 510 23.87 -24.12 34.75
C LEU A 510 25.24 -23.40 34.75
N LEU A 511 25.35 -22.22 34.13
CA LEU A 511 26.59 -21.45 34.00
C LEU A 511 26.45 -19.96 34.37
N SER A 512 25.29 -19.54 34.89
CA SER A 512 25.11 -18.27 35.62
C SER A 512 25.33 -18.47 37.11
#